data_AF-T0Z102-F1
#
_entry.id   AF-T0Z102-F1
#
_cell.length_a   1.000
_cell.length_b   1.000
_cell.length_c   1.000
_cell.angle_alpha   90.00
_cell.angle_beta   90.00
_cell.angle_gamma   90.00
#
_symmetry.space_group_name_H-M   'P 1'
#
loop_
_entity.id
_entity.type
_entity.pdbx_description
1 polymer ?
#
loop_
_entity_poly.entity_id
_entity_poly.type
_entity_poly.pdbx_seq_one_letter_code
_entity_poly.pdbx_strand_id
1 'polypeptide(L)'
;PVSTELTPEEQDLASAARRFVQREVAPLAERMDRDDYFPRELFRKLGEEGFLGPTVPEQYGGLGLSYRAQAVILEEIARESPALALSVGAHSNLAVDNLARNGSEAQREEFLPPLVRGEKIAALALTEPNAGSDAVSLRTRAERRGDRIPP
;
A
#
# COMPACT_ATOMS: atom_id res chain seq x y z
N PRO A 1 -5.48 11.89 26.55
CA PRO A 1 -4.27 11.77 25.68
C PRO A 1 -4.23 10.37 25.05
N VAL A 2 -4.07 10.28 23.73
CA VAL A 2 -3.80 8.99 23.08
C VAL A 2 -2.38 8.58 23.44
N SER A 3 -2.18 7.37 23.95
CA SER A 3 -0.85 6.86 24.28
C SER A 3 -0.01 6.71 23.00
N THR A 4 1.24 7.17 23.04
CA THR A 4 2.22 6.99 21.95
C THR A 4 2.99 5.68 22.07
N GLU A 5 2.81 4.92 23.16
CA GLU A 5 3.47 3.64 23.36
C GLU A 5 2.82 2.57 22.49
N LEU A 6 3.64 1.82 21.75
CA LEU A 6 3.20 0.65 20.98
C LEU A 6 2.69 -0.45 21.90
N THR A 7 1.60 -1.10 21.53
CA THR A 7 1.17 -2.34 22.22
C THR A 7 2.21 -3.45 22.00
N PRO A 8 2.21 -4.52 22.81
CA PRO A 8 3.11 -5.66 22.58
C PRO A 8 3.00 -6.22 21.14
N GLU A 9 1.79 -6.32 20.61
CA GLU A 9 1.56 -6.80 19.23
C GLU A 9 2.14 -5.85 18.19
N GLU A 10 2.02 -4.54 18.40
CA GLU A 10 2.63 -3.53 17.53
C GLU A 10 4.17 -3.53 17.63
N GLN A 11 4.73 -3.83 18.81
CA GLN A 11 6.19 -3.97 19.00
C GLN A 11 6.72 -5.22 18.29
N ASP A 12 5.98 -6.33 18.34
CA ASP A 12 6.31 -7.55 17.62
C ASP A 12 6.25 -7.33 16.11
N LEU A 13 5.21 -6.61 15.63
CA LEU A 13 5.08 -6.23 14.23
C LEU A 13 6.24 -5.32 13.79
N ALA A 14 6.58 -4.29 14.57
CA ALA A 14 7.72 -3.41 14.30
C ALA A 14 9.02 -4.23 14.21
N SER A 15 9.21 -5.17 15.12
CA SER A 15 10.39 -6.03 15.14
C SER A 15 10.45 -6.96 13.93
N ALA A 16 9.33 -7.51 13.49
CA ALA A 16 9.24 -8.31 12.26
C ALA A 16 9.53 -7.47 11.01
N ALA A 17 8.88 -6.32 10.87
CA ALA A 17 9.11 -5.39 9.77
C ALA A 17 10.58 -4.94 9.71
N ARG A 18 11.18 -4.60 10.85
CA ARG A 18 12.61 -4.23 10.94
C ARG A 18 13.52 -5.33 10.42
N ARG A 19 13.30 -6.60 10.82
CA ARG A 19 14.11 -7.72 10.36
C ARG A 19 13.99 -7.91 8.84
N PHE A 20 12.79 -7.80 8.30
CA PHE A 20 12.58 -7.85 6.85
C PHE A 20 13.30 -6.70 6.15
N VAL A 21 13.14 -5.48 6.64
CA VAL A 21 13.72 -4.27 6.06
C VAL A 21 15.25 -4.35 6.01
N GLN A 22 15.89 -4.76 7.10
CA GLN A 22 17.34 -4.93 7.14
C GLN A 22 17.84 -6.01 6.16
N ARG A 23 17.06 -7.08 5.98
CA ARG A 23 17.43 -8.20 5.11
C ARG A 23 17.20 -7.91 3.62
N GLU A 24 16.09 -7.28 3.29
CA GLU A 24 15.58 -7.20 1.91
C GLU A 24 15.60 -5.79 1.33
N VAL A 25 15.43 -4.75 2.15
CA VAL A 25 15.30 -3.35 1.71
C VAL A 25 16.65 -2.64 1.78
N ALA A 26 17.35 -2.71 2.93
CA ALA A 26 18.61 -2.01 3.16
C ALA A 26 19.66 -2.27 2.07
N PRO A 27 19.87 -3.52 1.57
CA PRO A 27 20.84 -3.78 0.50
C PRO A 27 20.51 -3.12 -0.85
N LEU A 28 19.25 -2.71 -1.05
CA LEU A 28 18.77 -2.09 -2.29
C LEU A 28 18.61 -0.58 -2.17
N ALA A 29 18.58 -0.03 -0.94
CA ALA A 29 18.20 1.36 -0.65
C ALA A 29 18.98 2.40 -1.47
N GLU A 30 20.31 2.33 -1.44
CA GLU A 30 21.17 3.27 -2.17
C GLU A 30 20.97 3.18 -3.69
N ARG A 31 20.78 1.96 -4.22
CA ARG A 31 20.55 1.75 -5.65
C ARG A 31 19.19 2.30 -6.09
N MET A 32 18.15 2.09 -5.30
CA MET A 32 16.81 2.63 -5.58
C MET A 32 16.86 4.15 -5.71
N ASP A 33 17.54 4.82 -4.79
CA ASP A 33 17.66 6.28 -4.75
C ASP A 33 18.51 6.82 -5.90
N ARG A 34 19.73 6.30 -6.08
CA ARG A 34 20.68 6.81 -7.06
C ARG A 34 20.25 6.58 -8.51
N ASP A 35 19.64 5.41 -8.77
CA ASP A 35 19.40 4.95 -10.14
C ASP A 35 17.91 5.02 -10.55
N ASP A 36 17.04 5.63 -9.74
CA ASP A 36 15.58 5.60 -9.88
C ASP A 36 15.03 4.17 -10.07
N TYR A 37 15.69 3.19 -9.48
CA TYR A 37 15.37 1.77 -9.65
C TYR A 37 14.15 1.38 -8.81
N PHE A 38 13.08 0.96 -9.48
CA PHE A 38 11.88 0.46 -8.81
C PHE A 38 11.91 -1.07 -8.62
N PRO A 39 11.97 -1.59 -7.38
CA PRO A 39 12.19 -3.01 -7.11
C PRO A 39 10.88 -3.81 -7.17
N ARG A 40 10.39 -4.14 -8.37
CA ARG A 40 9.12 -4.86 -8.54
C ARG A 40 9.09 -6.20 -7.81
N GLU A 41 10.21 -6.90 -7.75
CA GLU A 41 10.35 -8.19 -7.09
C GLU A 41 10.21 -8.08 -5.57
N LEU A 42 10.55 -6.92 -4.99
CA LEU A 42 10.43 -6.66 -3.56
C LEU A 42 8.96 -6.57 -3.13
N PHE A 43 8.05 -6.16 -4.02
CA PHE A 43 6.61 -6.17 -3.73
C PHE A 43 6.07 -7.57 -3.49
N ARG A 44 6.56 -8.60 -4.20
CA ARG A 44 6.18 -9.98 -3.88
C ARG A 44 6.60 -10.39 -2.48
N LYS A 45 7.85 -10.09 -2.10
CA LYS A 45 8.36 -10.37 -0.75
C LYS A 45 7.58 -9.61 0.34
N LEU A 46 7.22 -8.36 0.07
CA LEU A 46 6.35 -7.56 0.96
C LEU A 46 4.97 -8.20 1.11
N GLY A 47 4.41 -8.76 0.04
CA GLY A 47 3.14 -9.49 0.07
C GLY A 47 3.22 -10.79 0.87
N GLU A 48 4.32 -11.54 0.76
CA GLU A 48 4.58 -12.75 1.55
C GLU A 48 4.64 -12.48 3.06
N GLU A 49 5.15 -11.32 3.48
CA GLU A 49 5.16 -10.87 4.88
C GLU A 49 3.83 -10.22 5.32
N GLY A 50 2.86 -10.07 4.40
CA GLY A 50 1.56 -9.43 4.66
C GLY A 50 1.57 -7.89 4.71
N PHE A 51 2.69 -7.25 4.33
CA PHE A 51 2.87 -5.80 4.44
C PHE A 51 2.15 -4.98 3.36
N LEU A 52 1.58 -5.63 2.34
CA LEU A 52 0.80 -4.96 1.29
C LEU A 52 -0.70 -4.90 1.56
N GLY A 53 -1.21 -5.71 2.49
CA GLY A 53 -2.63 -5.74 2.87
C GLY A 53 -2.88 -5.78 4.37
N PRO A 54 -2.18 -4.98 5.21
CA PRO A 54 -2.32 -5.09 6.66
C PRO A 54 -3.76 -4.84 7.12
N THR A 55 -4.48 -3.89 6.49
CA THR A 55 -5.87 -3.55 6.85
C THR A 55 -6.93 -4.35 6.09
N VAL A 56 -6.51 -5.18 5.13
CA VAL A 56 -7.43 -5.99 4.32
C VAL A 56 -7.93 -7.17 5.15
N PRO A 57 -9.24 -7.50 5.11
CA PRO A 57 -9.77 -8.69 5.78
C PRO A 57 -9.08 -9.99 5.37
N GLU A 58 -8.93 -10.91 6.31
CA GLU A 58 -8.27 -12.22 6.10
C GLU A 58 -8.89 -13.03 4.96
N GLN A 59 -10.21 -12.92 4.72
CA GLN A 59 -10.91 -13.62 3.63
C GLN A 59 -10.39 -13.25 2.23
N TYR A 60 -9.71 -12.11 2.08
CA TYR A 60 -9.06 -11.71 0.84
C TYR A 60 -7.52 -11.85 0.89
N GLY A 61 -7.00 -12.50 1.94
CA GLY A 61 -5.57 -12.76 2.15
C GLY A 61 -4.82 -11.68 2.92
N GLY A 62 -5.50 -10.67 3.47
CA GLY A 62 -4.89 -9.64 4.32
C GLY A 62 -4.72 -10.07 5.78
N LEU A 63 -4.32 -9.13 6.64
CA LEU A 63 -4.07 -9.38 8.06
C LEU A 63 -5.17 -8.86 9.01
N GLY A 64 -6.15 -8.10 8.52
CA GLY A 64 -7.24 -7.54 9.34
C GLY A 64 -6.79 -6.59 10.45
N LEU A 65 -5.59 -6.00 10.33
CA LEU A 65 -4.98 -5.11 11.31
C LEU A 65 -5.47 -3.67 11.19
N SER A 66 -5.08 -2.84 12.15
CA SER A 66 -5.44 -1.42 12.21
C SER A 66 -4.56 -0.54 11.29
N TYR A 67 -5.02 0.68 11.00
CA TYR A 67 -4.18 1.71 10.35
C TYR A 67 -2.92 2.04 11.14
N ARG A 68 -2.98 1.89 12.47
CA ARG A 68 -1.82 2.12 13.33
C ARG A 68 -0.76 1.03 13.10
N ALA A 69 -1.17 -0.23 12.96
CA ALA A 69 -0.29 -1.32 12.56
C ALA A 69 0.32 -1.09 11.16
N GLN A 70 -0.48 -0.61 10.19
CA GLN A 70 0.03 -0.20 8.88
C GLN A 70 1.08 0.92 9.00
N ALA A 71 0.84 1.94 9.84
CA ALA A 71 1.80 3.02 10.06
C ALA A 71 3.11 2.51 10.68
N VAL A 72 3.04 1.56 11.62
CA VAL A 72 4.24 0.92 12.21
C VAL A 72 5.07 0.20 11.14
N ILE A 73 4.44 -0.56 10.24
CA ILE A 73 5.14 -1.21 9.12
C ILE A 73 5.83 -0.17 8.23
N LEU A 74 5.10 0.88 7.84
CA LEU A 74 5.63 1.92 6.95
C LEU A 74 6.77 2.71 7.61
N GLU A 75 6.71 2.96 8.91
CA GLU A 75 7.78 3.62 9.66
C GLU A 75 9.07 2.79 9.59
N GLU A 76 8.99 1.47 9.80
CA GLU A 76 10.17 0.62 9.73
C GLU A 76 10.76 0.54 8.31
N ILE A 77 9.93 0.50 7.27
CA ILE A 77 10.42 0.58 5.87
C ILE A 77 11.09 1.92 5.61
N ALA A 78 10.51 3.02 6.10
CA ALA A 78 11.02 4.37 5.88
C ALA A 78 12.39 4.62 6.54
N ARG A 79 12.76 3.83 7.55
CA ARG A 79 14.11 3.91 8.16
C ARG A 79 15.23 3.62 7.18
N GLU A 80 14.99 2.77 6.19
CA GLU A 80 15.97 2.42 5.14
C GLU A 80 15.65 3.07 3.79
N SER A 81 14.37 3.16 3.42
CA SER A 81 13.96 3.77 2.15
C SER A 81 12.62 4.48 2.27
N PRO A 82 12.62 5.82 2.50
CA PRO A 82 11.40 6.63 2.52
C PRO A 82 10.63 6.58 1.18
N ALA A 83 11.33 6.50 0.05
CA ALA A 83 10.73 6.41 -1.27
C ALA A 83 9.96 5.07 -1.46
N LEU A 84 10.54 3.96 -1.01
CA LEU A 84 9.85 2.68 -1.00
C LEU A 84 8.66 2.70 -0.03
N ALA A 85 8.82 3.24 1.17
CA ALA A 85 7.73 3.35 2.14
C ALA A 85 6.54 4.14 1.57
N LEU A 86 6.79 5.22 0.83
CA LEU A 86 5.73 5.97 0.16
C LEU A 86 5.05 5.12 -0.94
N SER A 87 5.82 4.35 -1.71
CA SER A 87 5.27 3.45 -2.74
C SER A 87 4.40 2.35 -2.12
N VAL A 88 4.84 1.75 -1.01
CA VAL A 88 4.07 0.75 -0.26
C VAL A 88 2.84 1.37 0.38
N GLY A 89 2.92 2.59 0.90
CA GLY A 89 1.79 3.33 1.44
C GLY A 89 0.75 3.67 0.35
N ALA A 90 1.19 4.14 -0.81
CA ALA A 90 0.30 4.41 -1.94
C ALA A 90 -0.42 3.15 -2.42
N HIS A 91 0.30 2.02 -2.48
CA HIS A 91 -0.30 0.72 -2.78
C HIS A 91 -1.30 0.28 -1.71
N SER A 92 -0.82 0.10 -0.48
CA SER A 92 -1.57 -0.57 0.59
C SER A 92 -2.69 0.29 1.18
N ASN A 93 -2.51 1.61 1.26
CA ASN A 93 -3.49 2.52 1.83
C ASN A 93 -4.33 3.21 0.74
N LEU A 94 -3.71 3.92 -0.20
CA LEU A 94 -4.48 4.74 -1.14
C LEU A 94 -5.30 3.89 -2.13
N ALA A 95 -4.78 2.74 -2.55
CA ALA A 95 -5.46 1.86 -3.49
C ALA A 95 -6.14 0.66 -2.83
N VAL A 96 -5.37 -0.18 -2.13
CA VAL A 96 -5.85 -1.47 -1.61
C VAL A 96 -6.88 -1.28 -0.49
N ASP A 97 -6.60 -0.44 0.51
CA ASP A 97 -7.57 -0.15 1.58
C ASP A 97 -8.82 0.55 1.03
N ASN A 98 -8.67 1.45 0.07
CA ASN A 98 -9.81 2.11 -0.58
C ASN A 98 -10.72 1.09 -1.28
N LEU A 99 -10.15 0.15 -2.03
CA LEU A 99 -10.88 -0.95 -2.67
C LEU A 99 -11.53 -1.87 -1.63
N ALA A 100 -10.81 -2.22 -0.56
CA ALA A 100 -11.36 -3.06 0.51
C ALA A 100 -12.57 -2.42 1.18
N ARG A 101 -12.54 -1.10 1.40
CA ARG A 101 -13.64 -0.37 2.01
C ARG A 101 -14.81 -0.14 1.06
N ASN A 102 -14.53 0.33 -0.15
CA ASN A 102 -15.54 0.92 -1.02
C ASN A 102 -15.92 0.03 -2.21
N GLY A 103 -15.16 -1.04 -2.48
CA GLY A 103 -15.46 -1.99 -3.55
C GLY A 103 -16.70 -2.82 -3.26
N SER A 104 -17.38 -3.25 -4.32
CA SER A 104 -18.34 -4.35 -4.23
C SER A 104 -17.65 -5.67 -3.88
N GLU A 105 -18.42 -6.66 -3.42
CA GLU A 105 -17.88 -7.98 -3.09
C GLU A 105 -17.12 -8.60 -4.27
N ALA A 106 -17.72 -8.58 -5.47
CA ALA A 106 -17.08 -9.10 -6.68
C ALA A 106 -15.75 -8.39 -7.00
N GLN A 107 -15.67 -7.06 -6.81
CA GLN A 107 -14.41 -6.32 -7.01
C GLN A 107 -13.36 -6.70 -5.95
N ARG A 108 -13.77 -6.89 -4.70
CA ARG A 108 -12.85 -7.28 -3.62
C ARG A 108 -12.27 -8.68 -3.88
N GLU A 109 -13.13 -9.65 -4.20
CA GLU A 109 -12.73 -11.02 -4.52
C GLU A 109 -11.78 -11.08 -5.73
N GLU A 110 -12.04 -10.28 -6.78
CA GLU A 110 -11.21 -10.26 -7.98
C GLU A 110 -9.86 -9.57 -7.76
N PHE A 111 -9.87 -8.39 -7.13
CA PHE A 111 -8.72 -7.48 -7.18
C PHE A 111 -7.86 -7.51 -5.92
N LEU A 112 -8.41 -7.74 -4.73
CA LEU A 112 -7.61 -7.70 -3.50
C LEU A 112 -6.57 -8.83 -3.43
N PRO A 113 -6.89 -10.11 -3.68
CA PRO A 113 -5.92 -11.19 -3.50
C PRO A 113 -4.60 -11.00 -4.30
N PRO A 114 -4.60 -10.67 -5.61
CA PRO A 114 -3.34 -10.44 -6.33
C PRO A 114 -2.60 -9.17 -5.89
N LEU A 115 -3.29 -8.17 -5.34
CA LEU A 115 -2.65 -6.97 -4.79
C LEU A 115 -1.97 -7.28 -3.45
N VAL A 116 -2.66 -7.97 -2.54
CA VAL A 116 -2.12 -8.34 -1.24
C VAL A 116 -0.91 -9.27 -1.38
N ARG A 117 -0.91 -10.19 -2.35
CA ARG A 117 0.24 -11.06 -2.67
C ARG A 117 1.40 -10.34 -3.38
N GLY A 118 1.24 -9.07 -3.75
CA GLY A 118 2.26 -8.32 -4.50
C GLY A 118 2.47 -8.79 -5.94
N GLU A 119 1.52 -9.54 -6.50
CA GLU A 119 1.53 -9.94 -7.92
C GLU A 119 1.19 -8.78 -8.84
N LYS A 120 0.38 -7.85 -8.34
CA LYS A 120 0.03 -6.58 -8.98
C LYS A 120 0.37 -5.44 -8.04
N ILE A 121 0.63 -4.27 -8.62
CA ILE A 121 0.87 -3.03 -7.88
C ILE A 121 -0.19 -2.03 -8.31
N ALA A 122 -0.98 -1.55 -7.35
CA ALA A 122 -1.98 -0.52 -7.58
C ALA A 122 -1.49 0.87 -7.14
N ALA A 123 -2.14 1.89 -7.67
CA ALA A 123 -1.90 3.30 -7.37
C ALA A 123 -3.24 4.05 -7.35
N LEU A 124 -3.24 5.25 -6.77
CA LEU A 124 -4.35 6.19 -6.82
C LEU A 124 -4.07 7.28 -7.85
N ALA A 125 -4.88 7.34 -8.92
CA ALA A 125 -4.83 8.40 -9.91
C ALA A 125 -5.84 9.49 -9.56
N LEU A 126 -5.37 10.49 -8.80
CA LEU A 126 -6.18 11.65 -8.41
C LEU A 126 -5.67 12.94 -9.05
N THR A 127 -4.38 13.25 -8.94
CA THR A 127 -3.82 14.53 -9.38
C THR A 127 -3.85 14.70 -10.90
N GLU A 128 -4.18 15.92 -11.35
CA GLU A 128 -4.13 16.34 -12.75
C GLU A 128 -3.24 17.58 -12.89
N PRO A 129 -2.77 17.94 -14.11
CA PRO A 129 -1.98 19.16 -14.33
C PRO A 129 -2.63 20.45 -13.79
N ASN A 130 -3.97 20.49 -13.73
CA ASN A 130 -4.73 21.62 -13.20
C ASN A 130 -5.35 21.39 -11.80
N ALA A 131 -5.14 20.22 -11.17
CA ALA A 131 -5.78 19.86 -9.91
C ALA A 131 -4.81 19.10 -9.00
N GLY A 132 -4.26 19.83 -8.01
CA GLY A 132 -3.41 19.31 -6.94
C GLY A 132 -4.06 19.55 -5.57
N SER A 133 -3.73 20.66 -4.91
CA SER A 133 -4.39 21.08 -3.66
C SER A 133 -5.91 21.26 -3.83
N ASP A 134 -6.35 21.71 -5.01
CA ASP A 134 -7.75 21.78 -5.40
C ASP A 134 -8.19 20.50 -6.11
N ALA A 135 -8.22 19.39 -5.36
CA ALA A 135 -8.55 18.07 -5.89
C ALA A 135 -10.02 17.91 -6.33
N VAL A 136 -10.90 18.88 -6.04
CA VAL A 136 -12.30 18.84 -6.49
C VAL A 136 -12.49 19.41 -7.89
N SER A 137 -11.48 20.11 -8.43
CA SER A 137 -11.49 20.71 -9.78
C SER A 137 -10.98 19.78 -10.88
N LEU A 138 -11.16 18.46 -10.70
CA LEU A 138 -10.80 17.43 -11.69
C LEU A 138 -11.57 17.64 -13.00
N ARG A 139 -10.87 17.41 -14.11
CA ARG A 139 -11.40 17.51 -15.47
C ARG A 139 -11.57 16.15 -16.15
N THR A 140 -10.94 15.09 -15.65
CA THR A 140 -11.18 13.72 -16.11
C THR A 140 -12.65 13.39 -15.95
N ARG A 141 -13.27 12.89 -17.03
CA ARG A 141 -14.71 12.59 -17.07
C ARG A 141 -14.93 11.15 -17.51
N ALA A 142 -15.88 10.51 -16.85
CA ALA A 142 -16.40 9.21 -17.20
C ALA A 142 -17.85 9.38 -17.67
N GLU A 143 -18.10 9.17 -18.96
CA GLU A 143 -19.45 9.21 -19.53
C GLU A 143 -19.99 7.78 -19.70
N ARG A 144 -21.08 7.45 -18.99
CA ARG A 144 -21.73 6.14 -19.15
C ARG A 144 -22.39 6.06 -20.52
N ARG A 145 -22.03 5.03 -21.30
CA ARG A 145 -22.65 4.69 -22.59
C ARG A 145 -23.23 3.29 -22.52
N GLY A 146 -24.54 3.21 -22.29
CA GLY A 146 -25.24 1.94 -22.07
C GLY A 146 -24.90 1.35 -20.69
N ASP A 147 -24.44 0.10 -20.68
CA ASP A 147 -24.04 -0.67 -19.50
C ASP A 147 -22.59 -0.43 -19.06
N ARG A 148 -21.80 0.33 -19.83
CA ARG A 148 -20.37 0.53 -19.62
C ARG A 148 -19.97 2.01 -19.59
N ILE A 149 -18.80 2.27 -19.02
CA ILE A 149 -18.06 3.51 -19.20
C ILE A 149 -16.89 3.13 -20.14
N PRO A 150 -16.90 3.58 -21.41
CA PRO A 150 -15.78 3.33 -22.31
C PRO A 150 -14.51 4.03 -21.82
N PRO A 151 -13.32 3.50 -22.18
CA PRO A 151 -12.04 4.12 -21.84
C PRO A 151 -11.90 5.52 -22.45
#